data_AF-A0A1M4IRU1-F1
#
_entry.id   AF-A0A1M4IRU1-F1
#
_cell.length_a   1.000
_cell.length_b   1.000
_cell.length_c   1.000
_cell.angle_alpha   90.00
_cell.angle_beta   90.00
_cell.angle_gamma   90.00
#
_symmetry.space_group_name_H-M   'P 1'
#
loop_
_entity.id
_entity.type
_entity.pdbx_description
1 polymer ?
#
loop_
_entity_poly.entity_id
_entity_poly.type
_entity_poly.pdbx_seq_one_letter_code
_entity_poly.pdbx_strand_id
1 'polypeptide(L)'
;MWARWLAAIVLGLPLAVGVVGLCVLLWPGALQVHTLPWLLLMFPLWIGAMSLAFVLRSGARAWLWLGLATLLCHGLLYALKAAGLVQVTA
;
A
#
# COMPACT_ATOMS: atom_id res chain seq x y z
N MET A 1 9.26 5.99 21.00
CA MET A 1 7.95 6.14 20.30
C MET A 1 8.09 6.87 18.97
N TRP A 2 8.93 7.89 18.88
CA TRP A 2 9.24 8.63 17.64
C TRP A 2 9.55 7.76 16.41
N ALA A 3 10.34 6.70 16.55
CA ALA A 3 10.65 5.80 15.44
C ALA A 3 9.40 5.11 14.83
N ARG A 4 8.37 4.80 15.64
CA ARG A 4 7.10 4.21 15.16
C ARG A 4 6.25 5.25 14.45
N TRP A 5 6.22 6.48 14.97
CA TRP A 5 5.56 7.61 14.32
C TRP A 5 6.18 7.93 12.95
N LEU A 6 7.52 7.97 12.88
CA LEU A 6 8.23 8.16 11.62
C LEU A 6 7.94 7.02 10.63
N ALA A 7 7.95 5.76 11.09
CA ALA A 7 7.56 4.62 10.25
C ALA A 7 6.11 4.76 9.73
N ALA A 8 5.17 5.13 10.61
CA ALA A 8 3.77 5.31 10.25
C ALA A 8 3.58 6.42 9.21
N ILE A 9 4.23 7.57 9.39
CA ILE A 9 4.11 8.73 8.49
C ILE A 9 4.78 8.42 7.14
N VAL A 10 6.01 7.91 7.17
CA VAL A 10 6.80 7.69 5.95
C VAL A 10 6.29 6.50 5.14
N LEU A 11 5.93 5.40 5.79
CA LEU A 11 5.58 4.14 5.12
C LEU A 11 4.08 3.86 5.08
N GLY A 12 3.28 4.50 5.95
CA GLY A 12 1.84 4.26 5.99
C GLY A 12 1.16 4.67 4.68
N LEU A 13 1.48 5.86 4.14
CA LEU A 13 0.89 6.33 2.89
C LEU A 13 1.34 5.49 1.68
N PRO A 14 2.64 5.25 1.45
CA PRO A 14 3.09 4.38 0.37
C PRO A 14 2.49 2.97 0.45
N LEU A 15 2.40 2.38 1.64
CA LEU A 15 1.78 1.07 1.81
C LEU A 15 0.32 1.08 1.39
N ALA A 16 -0.46 2.07 1.84
CA ALA A 16 -1.87 2.20 1.47
C ALA A 16 -2.05 2.37 -0.04
N VAL A 17 -1.24 3.22 -0.68
CA VAL A 17 -1.26 3.41 -2.14
C VAL A 17 -0.91 2.11 -2.86
N GLY A 18 0.11 1.39 -2.41
CA GLY A 18 0.51 0.11 -2.99
C GLY A 18 -0.59 -0.94 -2.89
N VAL A 19 -1.25 -1.05 -1.74
CA VAL A 19 -2.37 -1.99 -1.53
C VAL A 19 -3.58 -1.60 -2.39
N VAL A 20 -4.00 -0.34 -2.38
CA VAL A 20 -5.12 0.15 -3.20
C VAL A 20 -4.84 -0.08 -4.68
N GLY A 21 -3.63 0.25 -5.14
CA GLY A 21 -3.22 0.03 -6.53
C GLY A 21 -3.28 -1.44 -6.92
N LEU A 22 -2.79 -2.35 -6.07
CA LEU A 22 -2.91 -3.79 -6.31
C LEU A 22 -4.36 -4.26 -6.35
N CYS A 23 -5.20 -3.79 -5.41
CA CYS A 23 -6.61 -4.13 -5.39
C CYS A 23 -7.29 -3.66 -6.68
N VAL A 24 -7.06 -2.42 -7.12
CA VAL A 24 -7.64 -1.88 -8.36
C VAL A 24 -7.20 -2.72 -9.58
N LEU A 25 -5.90 -2.99 -9.71
CA LEU A 25 -5.37 -3.64 -10.91
C LEU A 25 -5.68 -5.13 -11.00
N LEU A 26 -5.82 -5.81 -9.86
CA LEU A 26 -6.14 -7.24 -9.81
C LEU A 26 -7.66 -7.49 -9.78
N TRP A 27 -8.47 -6.45 -9.55
CA TRP A 27 -9.92 -6.61 -9.51
C TRP A 27 -10.49 -6.85 -10.91
N PRO A 28 -11.33 -7.87 -11.10
CA PRO A 28 -11.96 -8.10 -12.39
C PRO A 28 -12.98 -7.00 -12.72
N GLY A 29 -12.88 -6.43 -13.92
CA GLY A 29 -13.86 -5.48 -14.46
C GLY A 29 -13.23 -4.22 -15.06
N ALA A 30 -14.07 -3.26 -15.43
CA ALA A 30 -13.61 -2.00 -16.00
C ALA A 30 -13.04 -1.08 -14.92
N LEU A 31 -11.78 -0.66 -15.09
CA LEU A 31 -11.06 0.27 -14.20
C LEU A 31 -11.89 1.50 -13.83
N GLN A 32 -12.59 2.08 -14.80
CA GLN A 32 -13.42 3.28 -14.62
C GLN A 32 -14.52 3.12 -13.57
N VAL A 33 -15.03 1.90 -13.36
CA VAL A 33 -16.12 1.62 -12.43
C VAL A 33 -15.60 1.38 -11.02
N HIS A 34 -14.51 0.63 -10.87
CA HIS A 34 -14.04 0.21 -9.55
C HIS A 34 -12.92 1.08 -8.96
N THR A 35 -12.24 1.92 -9.76
CA THR A 35 -11.14 2.77 -9.25
C THR A 35 -11.61 3.74 -8.17
N LEU A 36 -12.74 4.43 -8.40
CA LEU A 36 -13.26 5.41 -7.44
C LEU A 36 -13.59 4.79 -6.07
N PRO A 37 -14.38 3.68 -5.99
CA PRO A 37 -14.60 2.98 -4.72
C PRO A 37 -13.33 2.61 -3.98
N TRP A 38 -12.32 2.07 -4.69
CA TRP A 38 -11.03 1.71 -4.08
C TRP A 38 -10.24 2.93 -3.59
N LEU A 39 -10.28 4.05 -4.31
CA LEU A 39 -9.68 5.31 -3.87
C LEU A 39 -10.37 5.88 -2.62
N LEU A 40 -11.69 5.73 -2.49
CA LEU A 40 -12.40 6.12 -1.27
C LEU A 40 -11.96 5.28 -0.06
N LEU A 41 -11.63 4.00 -0.28
CA LEU A 41 -11.07 3.12 0.75
C LEU A 41 -9.62 3.43 1.11
N MET A 42 -8.94 4.32 0.38
CA MET A 42 -7.56 4.71 0.68
C MET A 42 -7.41 5.28 2.08
N PHE A 43 -8.33 6.14 2.53
CA PHE A 43 -8.27 6.75 3.86
C PHE A 43 -8.34 5.72 5.00
N PRO A 44 -9.33 4.80 5.06
CA PRO A 44 -9.34 3.78 6.09
C PRO A 44 -8.14 2.82 5.99
N LEU A 45 -7.69 2.48 4.77
CA LEU A 45 -6.47 1.69 4.58
C LEU A 45 -5.23 2.39 5.13
N TRP A 46 -5.11 3.70 4.89
CA TRP A 46 -4.01 4.51 5.38
C TRP A 46 -3.98 4.60 6.90
N ILE A 47 -5.14 4.83 7.52
CA ILE A 47 -5.27 4.85 8.98
C ILE A 47 -4.94 3.47 9.56
N GLY A 48 -5.40 2.38 8.92
CA GLY A 48 -5.04 1.01 9.30
C GLY A 48 -3.54 0.74 9.20
N ALA A 49 -2.90 1.19 8.12
CA ALA A 49 -1.46 1.08 7.91
C ALA A 49 -0.66 1.86 8.96
N MET A 50 -1.08 3.08 9.31
CA MET A 50 -0.47 3.83 10.40
C MET A 50 -0.63 3.11 11.75
N SER A 51 -1.82 2.56 12.01
CA SER A 51 -2.13 1.83 13.23
C SER A 51 -1.26 0.57 13.41
N LEU A 52 -0.90 -0.11 12.30
CA LEU A 52 0.01 -1.25 12.30
C LEU A 52 1.41 -0.92 12.88
N ALA A 53 1.90 0.30 12.67
CA ALA A 53 3.14 0.77 13.31
C ALA A 53 3.06 0.73 14.84
N PHE A 54 1.83 0.87 15.39
CA PHE A 54 1.59 0.88 16.81
C PHE A 54 1.31 -0.50 17.41
N VAL A 55 0.87 -1.48 16.62
CA VAL A 55 0.77 -2.89 17.05
C VAL A 55 2.15 -3.47 17.36
N LEU A 56 3.19 -3.02 16.66
CA LEU A 56 4.55 -3.53 16.81
C LEU A 56 5.25 -2.95 18.04
N ARG A 57 5.78 -3.86 18.89
CA ARG A 57 6.40 -3.53 20.18
C ARG A 57 7.70 -2.73 20.08
N SER A 58 8.34 -2.69 18.91
CA SER A 58 9.62 -1.97 18.68
C SER A 58 9.59 -1.16 17.39
N GLY A 59 10.22 0.03 17.39
CA GLY A 59 10.33 0.89 16.20
C GLY A 59 11.09 0.25 15.05
N ALA A 60 12.15 -0.51 15.33
CA ALA A 60 12.89 -1.24 14.28
C ALA A 60 12.00 -2.27 13.56
N ARG A 61 11.22 -3.07 14.31
CA ARG A 61 10.23 -3.97 13.70
C ARG A 61 9.16 -3.22 12.92
N ALA A 62 8.70 -2.06 13.38
CA ALA A 62 7.74 -1.24 12.63
C ALA A 62 8.29 -0.83 11.26
N TRP A 63 9.53 -0.33 11.22
CA TRP A 63 10.21 -0.02 9.97
C TRP A 63 10.42 -1.24 9.08
N LEU A 64 10.88 -2.36 9.64
CA LEU A 64 11.09 -3.59 8.87
C LEU A 64 9.79 -4.12 8.27
N TRP A 65 8.72 -4.22 9.06
CA TRP A 65 7.45 -4.77 8.58
C TRP A 65 6.73 -3.84 7.61
N LEU A 66 6.61 -2.54 7.92
CA LEU A 66 5.99 -1.58 7.02
C LEU A 66 6.83 -1.38 5.76
N GLY A 67 8.15 -1.36 5.88
CA GLY A 67 9.08 -1.22 4.77
C GLY A 67 9.02 -2.43 3.85
N LEU A 68 9.06 -3.64 4.42
CA LEU A 68 8.92 -4.88 3.67
C LEU A 68 7.56 -4.96 2.97
N ALA A 69 6.47 -4.65 3.67
CA ALA A 69 5.13 -4.65 3.07
C ALA A 69 5.05 -3.64 1.92
N THR A 70 5.61 -2.44 2.09
CA THR A 70 5.64 -1.41 1.04
C THR A 70 6.42 -1.86 -0.18
N LEU A 71 7.61 -2.43 0.04
CA LEU A 71 8.48 -2.95 -1.02
C LEU A 71 7.83 -4.14 -1.74
N LEU A 72 7.15 -5.02 -1.02
CA LEU A 72 6.39 -6.13 -1.62
C LEU A 72 5.25 -5.61 -2.49
N CYS A 73 4.47 -4.64 -2.02
CA CYS A 73 3.39 -4.06 -2.82
C CYS A 73 3.90 -3.41 -4.10
N HIS A 74 4.93 -2.56 -3.99
CA HIS A 74 5.50 -1.88 -5.16
C HIS A 74 6.26 -2.84 -6.08
N GLY A 75 6.96 -3.82 -5.51
CA GLY A 75 7.62 -4.87 -6.27
C GLY A 75 6.63 -5.70 -7.07
N LEU A 76 5.47 -6.04 -6.49
CA LEU A 76 4.41 -6.75 -7.20
C LEU A 76 3.79 -5.88 -8.30
N LEU A 77 3.51 -4.60 -8.03
CA LEU A 77 3.04 -3.66 -9.05
C LEU A 77 4.02 -3.55 -10.22
N TYR A 78 5.31 -3.45 -9.93
CA TYR A 78 6.36 -3.37 -10.95
C TYR A 78 6.49 -4.69 -11.73
N ALA A 79 6.38 -5.83 -11.05
CA ALA A 79 6.39 -7.14 -11.68
C ALA A 79 5.17 -7.35 -12.60
N LEU A 80 3.97 -6.94 -12.18
CA LEU A 80 2.75 -6.98 -12.99
C LEU A 80 2.88 -6.10 -14.23
N LYS A 81 3.46 -4.90 -14.08
CA LYS A 81 3.77 -4.01 -15.20
C LYS A 81 4.80 -4.63 -16.15
N ALA A 82 5.88 -5.20 -15.61
CA ALA A 82 6.95 -5.82 -16.41
C ALA A 82 6.49 -7.08 -17.15
N ALA A 83 5.56 -7.84 -16.56
CA ALA A 83 4.95 -9.01 -17.18
C ALA A 83 3.92 -8.66 -18.28
N GLY A 84 3.60 -7.37 -18.47
CA GLY A 84 2.58 -6.93 -19.42
C GLY A 84 1.14 -7.29 -19.03
N LEU A 85 0.93 -7.78 -17.81
CA LEU A 85 -0.38 -8.17 -17.28
C LEU A 85 -1.28 -6.97 -17.00
N VAL A 86 -0.67 -5.78 -16.82
CA VAL A 86 -1.38 -4.54 -16.52
C VAL A 86 -0.87 -3.43 -17.43
N GLN A 87 -1.76 -2.89 -18.25
CA GLN A 87 -1.51 -1.67 -19.01
C GLN A 87 -2.02 -0.48 -18.19
N VAL A 88 -1.09 0.23 -17.54
CA VAL A 88 -1.38 1.58 -17.03
C VAL A 88 -1.32 2.50 -18.25
N THR A 89 -2.44 2.62 -18.97
CA THR A 89 -2.57 3.59 -20.06
C THR A 89 -2.44 4.98 -19.44
N ALA A 90 -1.30 5.63 -19.69
CA ALA A 90 -1.07 7.03 -19.34
C ALA A 90 -1.79 7.93 -20.34
#